data_AF-A0A940LXG1-F1
#
_entry.id   AF-A0A940LXG1-F1
#
_cell.length_a   1.000
_cell.length_b   1.000
_cell.length_c   1.000
_cell.angle_alpha   90.00
_cell.angle_beta   90.00
_cell.angle_gamma   90.00
#
_symmetry.space_group_name_H-M   'P 1'
#
loop_
_entity.id
_entity.type
_entity.pdbx_description
1 polymer ?
#
loop_
_entity_poly.entity_id
_entity_poly.type
_entity_poly.pdbx_seq_one_letter_code
_entity_poly.pdbx_strand_id
1 'polypeptide(L)' 'CAKDGDISTCDTAVYSLATQVMSQVKAVGVTIIWSAIASAIVFFVIKLIIGLKAAPESEEEGLDISEHGERAYHS' A
#
# COMPACT_ATOMS: atom_id res chain seq x y z
N CYS A 1 -0.29 -1.91 -40.76
CA CYS A 1 0.90 -1.65 -39.93
C CYS A 1 1.88 -2.78 -40.19
N ALA A 2 3.00 -2.50 -40.87
CA ALA A 2 3.97 -3.47 -41.42
C ALA A 2 3.51 -4.34 -42.60
N LYS A 3 2.78 -3.79 -43.57
CA LYS A 3 2.70 -4.47 -44.89
C LYS A 3 3.98 -4.30 -45.72
N ASP A 4 4.81 -3.32 -45.39
CA ASP A 4 5.93 -2.88 -46.22
C ASP A 4 7.30 -2.97 -45.48
N GLY A 5 7.33 -3.56 -44.28
CA GLY A 5 8.56 -3.72 -43.47
C GLY A 5 9.05 -2.46 -42.76
N ASP A 6 8.48 -1.30 -43.05
CA ASP A 6 8.74 -0.05 -42.34
C ASP A 6 7.79 0.10 -41.12
N ILE A 7 8.37 0.24 -39.93
CA ILE A 7 7.62 0.41 -38.68
C ILE A 7 7.11 1.85 -38.50
N SER A 8 7.67 2.82 -39.21
CA SER A 8 7.32 4.24 -39.09
C SER A 8 5.98 4.62 -39.74
N THR A 9 5.42 3.74 -40.57
CA THR A 9 4.08 3.87 -41.17
C THR A 9 2.99 3.14 -40.37
N CYS A 10 3.35 2.48 -39.27
CA CYS A 10 2.35 1.98 -38.34
C CYS A 10 1.71 3.18 -37.65
N ASP A 11 0.38 3.27 -37.70
CA ASP A 11 -0.38 4.24 -36.91
C ASP A 11 0.01 4.03 -35.45
N THR A 12 0.88 4.91 -34.93
CA THR A 12 1.31 4.87 -33.53
C THR A 12 0.03 4.99 -32.74
N ALA A 13 -0.35 3.91 -32.03
CA ALA A 13 -1.63 3.84 -31.31
C ALA A 13 -1.89 5.19 -30.67
N VAL A 14 -2.91 5.93 -31.16
CA VAL A 14 -3.08 7.35 -30.83
C VAL A 14 -3.00 7.47 -29.31
N TYR A 15 -1.86 7.98 -28.82
CA TYR A 15 -1.60 8.16 -27.40
C TYR A 15 -2.48 9.32 -26.96
N SER A 16 -3.77 9.06 -26.80
CA SER A 16 -4.69 10.00 -26.18
C SER A 16 -4.25 10.11 -24.73
N LEU A 17 -3.50 11.17 -24.43
CA LEU A 17 -3.06 11.50 -23.08
C LEU A 17 -4.23 11.44 -22.10
N ALA A 18 -5.41 11.92 -22.52
CA ALA A 18 -6.63 11.85 -21.72
C ALA A 18 -7.05 10.41 -21.39
N THR A 19 -7.04 9.51 -22.38
CA THR A 19 -7.40 8.10 -22.18
C THR A 19 -6.40 7.38 -21.27
N GLN A 20 -5.10 7.66 -21.43
CA GLN A 20 -4.06 7.01 -20.64
C GLN A 20 -4.03 7.50 -19.20
N VAL A 21 -4.12 8.81 -18.98
CA VAL A 21 -4.22 9.40 -17.64
C VAL A 21 -5.45 8.85 -16.91
N MET A 22 -6.60 8.77 -17.58
CA MET A 22 -7.81 8.19 -16.98
C MET A 22 -7.65 6.71 -16.61
N SER A 23 -6.94 5.93 -17.42
CA SER A 23 -6.64 4.53 -17.11
C SER A 23 -5.77 4.40 -15.86
N GLN A 24 -4.75 5.25 -15.70
CA GLN A 24 -3.86 5.21 -14.53
C GLN A 24 -4.57 5.67 -13.27
N VAL A 25 -5.41 6.70 -13.36
CA VAL A 25 -6.24 7.15 -12.22
C VAL A 25 -7.12 6.01 -11.71
N LYS A 26 -7.76 5.26 -12.61
CA LYS A 26 -8.56 4.09 -12.24
C LYS A 26 -7.70 3.01 -11.58
N ALA A 27 -6.54 2.71 -12.13
CA ALA A 27 -5.63 1.70 -11.57
C ALA A 27 -5.21 2.07 -10.13
N VAL A 28 -4.76 3.31 -9.91
CA VAL A 28 -4.39 3.81 -8.58
C VAL A 28 -5.58 3.84 -7.62
N GLY A 29 -6.76 4.27 -8.09
CA GLY A 29 -7.98 4.26 -7.28
C GLY A 29 -8.35 2.85 -6.80
N VAL A 30 -8.26 1.86 -7.69
CA VAL A 30 -8.53 0.45 -7.34
C VAL A 30 -7.54 -0.06 -6.32
N THR A 31 -6.24 0.21 -6.45
CA THR A 31 -5.24 -0.27 -5.49
C THR A 31 -5.39 0.37 -4.12
N ILE A 32 -5.72 1.68 -4.05
CA ILE A 32 -6.02 2.36 -2.79
C ILE A 32 -7.22 1.72 -2.10
N ILE A 33 -8.33 1.56 -2.82
CA ILE A 33 -9.56 1.01 -2.24
C ILE A 33 -9.32 -0.43 -1.78
N TRP A 34 -8.68 -1.24 -2.61
CA TRP A 34 -8.38 -2.64 -2.29
C TRP A 34 -7.48 -2.76 -1.06
N SER A 35 -6.37 -2.04 -1.03
CA SER A 35 -5.43 -2.09 0.11
C SER A 35 -6.09 -1.57 1.39
N ALA A 36 -6.83 -0.47 1.33
CA ALA A 36 -7.52 0.08 2.50
C ALA A 36 -8.55 -0.91 3.08
N ILE A 37 -9.40 -1.51 2.24
CA ILE A 37 -10.43 -2.46 2.68
C ILE A 37 -9.80 -3.75 3.21
N ALA A 38 -8.87 -4.33 2.45
CA ALA A 38 -8.22 -5.59 2.84
C ALA A 38 -7.46 -5.42 4.16
N SER A 39 -6.65 -4.36 4.30
CA SER A 39 -5.94 -4.07 5.55
C SER A 39 -6.89 -3.78 6.70
N ALA A 40 -7.98 -3.03 6.48
CA ALA A 40 -8.98 -2.77 7.52
C ALA A 40 -9.61 -4.07 8.04
N ILE A 41 -9.98 -5.00 7.15
CA ILE A 41 -10.53 -6.30 7.55
C ILE A 41 -9.52 -7.09 8.37
N VAL A 42 -8.27 -7.21 7.88
CA VAL A 42 -7.22 -7.97 8.57
C VAL A 42 -6.93 -7.38 9.96
N PHE A 43 -6.73 -6.07 10.06
CA PHE A 43 -6.46 -5.41 11.34
C PHE A 43 -7.65 -5.48 12.30
N PHE A 44 -8.88 -5.42 11.78
CA PHE A 44 -10.07 -5.58 12.60
C PHE A 44 -10.16 -6.99 13.19
N VAL A 45 -9.89 -8.02 12.39
CA VAL A 45 -9.86 -9.42 12.86
C VAL A 45 -8.76 -9.61 13.91
N ILE A 46 -7.54 -9.11 13.67
CA ILE A 46 -6.42 -9.20 14.62
C ILE A 46 -6.79 -8.51 15.94
N LYS A 47 -7.42 -7.33 15.88
CA LYS A 47 -7.89 -6.60 17.05
C LYS A 47 -8.87 -7.40 17.91
N LEU A 48 -9.73 -8.23 17.30
CA LEU A 48 -10.69 -9.04 18.03
C LEU A 48 -10.09 -10.30 18.66
N ILE A 49 -9.05 -10.89 18.06
CA ILE A 49 -8.49 -12.17 18.50
C ILE A 49 -7.32 -11.98 19.47
N ILE A 50 -6.36 -11.13 19.14
CA ILE A 50 -5.09 -11.00 19.86
C ILE A 50 -4.95 -9.63 20.53
N GLY A 51 -5.52 -8.59 19.91
CA GLY A 51 -5.28 -7.20 20.29
C GLY A 51 -4.14 -6.61 19.45
N LEU A 52 -4.39 -5.45 18.84
CA LEU A 52 -3.45 -4.81 17.91
C LEU A 52 -2.50 -3.80 18.59
N LYS A 53 -2.87 -3.33 19.78
CA LYS A 53 -2.18 -2.26 20.51
C LYS A 53 -1.62 -2.83 21.81
N ALA A 54 -0.42 -2.40 22.20
CA ALA A 54 0.17 -2.74 23.49
C ALA A 54 -0.72 -2.30 24.65
N ALA A 55 -0.55 -2.93 25.82
CA ALA A 55 -1.27 -2.54 27.02
C ALA A 55 -0.89 -1.11 27.44
N PRO A 56 -1.80 -0.32 28.03
CA PRO A 56 -1.52 1.07 28.42
C PRO A 56 -0.31 1.21 29.35
N GLU A 57 -0.13 0.26 30.27
CA GLU A 57 1.02 0.18 31.17
C GLU A 57 2.34 0.01 30.40
N SER A 58 2.37 -0.91 29.43
CA SER A 58 3.52 -1.16 28.56
C SER A 58 3.85 0.04 27.66
N GLU A 59 2.85 0.83 27.26
CA GLU A 59 3.08 2.08 26.53
C GLU A 59 3.68 3.19 27.41
N GLU A 60 3.31 3.25 28.70
CA GLU A 60 3.85 4.22 29.66
C GLU A 60 5.28 3.89 30.10
N GLU A 61 5.57 2.61 30.35
CA GLU A 61 6.91 2.15 30.76
C GLU A 61 7.91 2.11 29.59
N GLY A 62 7.38 2.07 28.36
CA GLY A 62 8.14 1.99 27.11
C GLY A 62 8.23 0.56 26.59
N LEU A 63 8.03 0.41 25.28
CA LEU A 63 8.01 -0.90 24.62
C LEU A 63 9.37 -1.61 24.65
N ASP A 64 10.46 -0.84 24.71
CA ASP A 64 11.81 -1.38 24.84
C ASP A 64 11.98 -2.11 26.18
N ILE A 65 11.46 -1.53 27.28
CA ILE A 65 11.52 -2.17 28.61
C ILE A 65 10.51 -3.31 28.73
N SER A 66 9.26 -3.08 28.30
CA SER A 66 8.16 -4.02 28.54
C SER A 66 8.15 -5.23 27.60
N GLU A 67 8.52 -5.08 26.32
CA GLU A 67 8.50 -6.17 25.33
C GLU A 67 9.90 -6.73 25.02
N HIS A 68 10.96 -5.92 25.14
CA HIS A 68 12.32 -6.32 24.78
C HIS A 68 13.27 -6.45 25.98
N GLY A 69 12.86 -6.01 27.18
CA GLY A 69 13.68 -6.04 28.39
C GLY A 69 14.93 -5.15 28.32
N GLU A 70 14.96 -4.21 27.37
CA GLU A 70 16.11 -3.35 27.09
C GLU A 70 15.80 -1.90 27.45
N ARG A 71 16.77 -1.20 28.06
CA ARG A 71 16.76 0.25 28.16
C ARG A 71 17.62 0.82 27.04
N ALA A 72 16.99 1.45 26.05
CA ALA A 72 17.70 2.02 24.89
C ALA A 72 18.76 3.08 25.26
N TYR A 73 18.61 3.72 26.42
CA TYR A 73 19.60 4.63 26.98
C TYR A 73 19.91 4.30 28.44
N HIS A 74 21.17 4.00 28.73
CA HIS A 74 21.74 4.11 30.07
C HIS A 74 22.32 5.53 30.22
N SER A 75 21.78 6.30 31.15
CA SER A 75 22.45 7.47 31.73
C SER A 75 23.18 7.07 33.01
#